data_AF-A0A832XYN6-F1
#
_entry.id   AF-A0A832XYN6-F1
#
_cell.length_a   1.000
_cell.length_b   1.000
_cell.length_c   1.000
_cell.angle_alpha   90.00
_cell.angle_beta   90.00
_cell.angle_gamma   90.00
#
_symmetry.space_group_name_H-M   'P 1'
#
loop_
_entity.id
_entity.type
_entity.pdbx_description
1 polymer ?
#
loop_
_entity_poly.entity_id
_entity_poly.type
_entity_poly.pdbx_seq_one_letter_code
_entity_poly.pdbx_strand_id
1 'polypeptide(L)'
;YFNFNFFYSILHDRVEFLGIDRRLQTNLNDFTSLPAKQQLEIDVELQNIEVGHMPATIRESFLEKVFEMGNKFVDSTKKEFDPGIIGPFALQSAITKDFELVVFDVSPRVPGSPVLMMSPYTHYYYGESFGTGKRIAMEISEAIKEERLDEVVT
;
A
#
# COMPACT_ATOMS: atom_id res chain seq x y z
N TYR A 1 4.08 -7.64 8.93
CA TYR A 1 4.20 -6.39 8.17
C TYR A 1 3.02 -6.28 7.22
N PHE A 2 2.57 -5.06 6.99
CA PHE A 2 1.45 -4.70 6.13
C PHE A 2 1.93 -3.66 5.13
N ASN A 3 1.52 -3.79 3.89
CA ASN A 3 1.66 -2.75 2.90
C ASN A 3 0.28 -2.10 2.74
N PHE A 4 0.14 -0.87 3.24
CA PHE A 4 -1.11 -0.11 3.13
C PHE A 4 -1.06 0.71 1.84
N ASN A 5 -1.97 0.42 0.92
CA ASN A 5 -1.94 0.97 -0.43
C ASN A 5 -3.00 2.05 -0.56
N PHE A 6 -2.58 3.22 -1.04
CA PHE A 6 -3.38 4.42 -1.15
C PHE A 6 -3.35 4.97 -2.56
N PHE A 7 -4.29 5.88 -2.84
CA PHE A 7 -4.32 6.70 -4.03
C PHE A 7 -4.69 8.12 -3.62
N TYR A 8 -3.85 9.10 -3.90
CA TYR A 8 -4.22 10.50 -3.78
C TYR A 8 -4.76 11.00 -5.12
N SER A 9 -6.03 11.36 -5.13
CA SER A 9 -6.65 12.06 -6.25
C SER A 9 -6.41 13.55 -6.10
N ILE A 10 -5.62 14.12 -7.00
CA ILE A 10 -5.39 15.57 -7.02
C ILE A 10 -6.62 16.31 -7.56
N LEU A 11 -7.39 15.67 -8.46
CA LEU A 11 -8.60 16.26 -9.02
C LEU A 11 -9.68 16.52 -7.96
N HIS A 12 -9.77 15.62 -6.97
CA HIS A 12 -10.76 15.63 -5.89
C HIS A 12 -10.20 16.01 -4.51
N ASP A 13 -8.90 16.31 -4.42
CA ASP A 13 -8.16 16.54 -3.17
C ASP A 13 -8.50 15.48 -2.09
N ARG A 14 -8.40 14.20 -2.44
CA ARG A 14 -8.83 13.08 -1.59
C ARG A 14 -7.82 11.95 -1.55
N VAL A 15 -7.55 11.46 -0.35
CA VAL A 15 -6.82 10.20 -0.13
C VAL A 15 -7.81 9.03 -0.08
N GLU A 16 -7.61 8.07 -0.97
CA GLU A 16 -8.39 6.84 -1.05
C GLU A 16 -7.53 5.68 -0.57
N PHE A 17 -8.12 4.81 0.25
CA PHE A 17 -7.46 3.58 0.68
C PHE A 17 -7.85 2.43 -0.25
N LEU A 18 -6.88 1.92 -1.01
CA LEU A 18 -7.12 0.87 -2.00
C LEU A 18 -7.08 -0.53 -1.40
N GLY A 19 -6.35 -0.71 -0.30
CA GLY A 19 -6.34 -1.95 0.49
C GLY A 19 -4.95 -2.39 0.91
N ILE A 20 -4.83 -3.66 1.26
CA ILE A 20 -3.69 -4.18 2.00
C ILE A 20 -3.16 -5.44 1.33
N ASP A 21 -1.85 -5.48 1.20
CA ASP A 21 -1.14 -6.72 0.91
C ASP A 21 -0.04 -6.97 1.93
N ARG A 22 0.42 -8.22 1.93
CA ARG A 22 1.65 -8.64 2.60
C ARG A 22 2.55 -9.20 1.54
N ARG A 23 3.84 -8.91 1.63
CA ARG A 23 4.82 -9.57 0.77
C ARG A 23 4.93 -11.05 1.16
N LEU A 24 5.35 -11.85 0.21
CA LEU A 24 5.84 -13.19 0.40
C LEU A 24 7.35 -13.09 0.22
N GLN A 25 8.11 -13.51 1.22
CA GLN A 25 9.56 -13.38 1.22
C GLN A 25 10.23 -14.72 1.46
N THR A 26 11.28 -14.97 0.70
CA THR A 26 12.18 -16.13 0.85
C THR A 26 13.53 -15.67 1.40
N ASN A 27 14.23 -16.48 2.19
CA ASN A 27 13.89 -17.81 2.76
C ASN A 27 13.50 -17.74 4.24
N LEU A 28 13.51 -16.54 4.85
CA LEU A 28 13.32 -16.39 6.29
C LEU A 28 11.99 -16.96 6.79
N ASN A 29 10.87 -16.66 6.12
CA ASN A 29 9.55 -17.12 6.58
C ASN A 29 9.46 -18.66 6.56
N ASP A 30 10.01 -19.28 5.50
CA ASP A 30 10.06 -20.73 5.36
C ASP A 30 10.92 -21.36 6.46
N PHE A 31 12.11 -20.79 6.71
CA PHE A 31 13.01 -21.24 7.78
C PHE A 31 12.35 -21.16 9.16
N THR A 32 11.68 -20.04 9.48
CA THR A 32 11.00 -19.86 10.78
C THR A 32 9.81 -20.78 10.99
N SER A 33 9.28 -21.41 9.92
CA SER A 33 8.20 -22.38 10.02
C SER A 33 8.67 -23.78 10.43
N LEU A 34 9.97 -24.06 10.36
CA LEU A 34 10.55 -25.35 10.75
C LEU A 34 10.64 -25.48 12.28
N PRO A 35 10.49 -26.69 12.85
CA PRO A 35 10.83 -26.95 14.25
C PRO A 35 12.27 -26.55 14.59
N ALA A 36 12.48 -26.03 15.80
CA ALA A 36 13.79 -25.54 16.25
C ALA A 36 14.93 -26.57 16.09
N LYS A 37 14.66 -27.88 16.28
CA LYS A 37 15.66 -28.93 16.06
C LYS A 37 16.18 -28.96 14.62
N GLN A 38 15.31 -28.79 13.64
CA GLN A 38 15.69 -28.76 12.23
C GLN A 38 16.42 -27.46 11.87
N GLN A 39 15.99 -26.32 12.44
CA GLN A 39 16.68 -25.04 12.23
C GLN A 39 18.14 -25.09 12.69
N LEU A 40 18.45 -25.78 13.80
CA LEU A 40 19.81 -25.94 14.31
C LEU A 40 20.71 -26.84 13.43
N GLU A 41 20.10 -27.65 12.54
CA GLU A 41 20.82 -28.55 11.62
C GLU A 41 21.03 -27.95 10.22
N ILE A 42 20.39 -26.81 9.93
CA ILE A 42 20.42 -26.16 8.61
C ILE A 42 21.33 -24.93 8.67
N ASP A 43 22.43 -24.96 7.90
CA ASP A 43 23.31 -23.81 7.69
C ASP A 43 22.96 -23.12 6.37
N VAL A 44 22.06 -22.13 6.44
CA VAL A 44 21.65 -21.33 5.30
C VAL A 44 21.64 -19.85 5.68
N GLU A 45 22.09 -19.00 4.77
CA GLU A 45 21.96 -17.56 4.94
C GLU A 45 20.48 -17.16 4.90
N LEU A 46 20.02 -16.46 5.94
CA LEU A 46 18.65 -15.98 6.01
C LEU A 46 18.49 -14.65 5.30
N GLN A 47 17.50 -14.60 4.41
CA GLN A 47 17.22 -13.43 3.58
C GLN A 47 15.73 -13.07 3.59
N ASN A 48 15.45 -11.81 3.26
CA ASN A 48 14.10 -11.24 3.17
C ASN A 48 13.81 -10.74 1.75
N ILE A 49 14.11 -11.56 0.75
CA ILE A 49 13.91 -11.23 -0.66
C ILE A 49 12.42 -11.43 -0.98
N GLU A 50 11.80 -10.39 -1.52
CA GLU A 50 10.41 -10.41 -1.98
C GLU A 50 10.27 -11.29 -3.23
N VAL A 51 9.34 -12.24 -3.18
CA VAL A 51 9.04 -13.18 -4.25
C VAL A 51 7.56 -13.21 -4.65
N GLY A 52 6.70 -12.48 -3.93
CA GLY A 52 5.28 -12.40 -4.25
C GLY A 52 4.47 -11.58 -3.24
N HIS A 53 3.14 -11.66 -3.35
CA HIS A 53 2.19 -10.95 -2.49
C HIS A 53 1.04 -11.85 -2.06
N MET A 54 0.49 -11.57 -0.88
CA MET A 54 -0.71 -12.19 -0.32
C MET A 54 -1.71 -11.09 0.06
N PRO A 55 -3.01 -11.27 -0.18
CA PRO A 55 -4.02 -10.30 0.26
C PRO A 55 -4.09 -10.28 1.78
N ALA A 56 -4.43 -9.12 2.35
CA ALA A 56 -4.67 -9.00 3.77
C ALA A 56 -5.83 -8.05 4.07
N THR A 57 -6.36 -8.19 5.27
CA THR A 57 -7.24 -7.21 5.91
C THR A 57 -6.61 -6.80 7.24
N ILE A 58 -7.09 -5.71 7.80
CA ILE A 58 -6.77 -5.28 9.15
C ILE A 58 -8.05 -5.23 9.98
N ARG A 59 -7.93 -5.38 11.29
CA ARG A 59 -9.04 -5.15 12.21
C ARG A 59 -9.57 -3.74 11.98
N GLU A 60 -10.89 -3.61 11.83
CA GLU A 60 -11.57 -2.35 11.47
C GLU A 60 -11.20 -1.18 12.37
N SER A 61 -11.00 -1.42 13.68
CA SER A 61 -10.59 -0.39 14.64
C SER A 61 -9.23 0.27 14.36
N PHE A 62 -8.44 -0.27 13.42
CA PHE A 62 -7.18 0.36 12.98
C PHE A 62 -7.36 1.24 11.75
N LEU A 63 -8.50 1.18 11.05
CA LEU A 63 -8.67 1.90 9.79
C LEU A 63 -8.57 3.41 9.99
N GLU A 64 -9.08 3.95 11.08
CA GLU A 64 -8.93 5.37 11.41
C GLU A 64 -7.45 5.78 11.44
N LYS A 65 -6.60 5.02 12.14
CA LYS A 65 -5.13 5.25 12.16
C LYS A 65 -4.53 5.12 10.76
N VAL A 66 -4.96 4.14 9.96
CA VAL A 66 -4.47 3.94 8.58
C VAL A 66 -4.81 5.14 7.68
N PHE A 67 -6.05 5.64 7.75
CA PHE A 67 -6.46 6.84 7.00
C PHE A 67 -5.69 8.08 7.45
N GLU A 68 -5.52 8.27 8.76
CA GLU A 68 -4.75 9.37 9.32
C GLU A 68 -3.28 9.35 8.83
N MET A 69 -2.66 8.17 8.78
CA MET A 69 -1.32 7.99 8.23
C MET A 69 -1.23 8.38 6.76
N GLY A 70 -2.21 7.96 5.94
CA GLY A 70 -2.28 8.32 4.52
C GLY A 70 -2.43 9.83 4.30
N ASN A 71 -3.34 10.47 5.04
CA ASN A 71 -3.55 11.92 4.99
C ASN A 71 -2.31 12.70 5.42
N LYS A 72 -1.71 12.35 6.56
CA LYS A 72 -0.47 12.97 7.05
C LYS A 72 0.67 12.86 6.05
N PHE A 73 0.78 11.73 5.36
CA PHE A 73 1.78 11.54 4.32
C PHE A 73 1.55 12.49 3.14
N VAL A 74 0.33 12.54 2.61
CA VAL A 74 -0.02 13.46 1.51
C VAL A 74 0.21 14.92 1.91
N ASP A 75 -0.27 15.35 3.07
CA ASP A 75 -0.08 16.71 3.58
C ASP A 75 1.39 17.08 3.73
N SER A 76 2.23 16.12 4.15
CA SER A 76 3.67 16.33 4.26
C SER A 76 4.30 16.44 2.87
N THR A 77 3.93 15.59 1.91
CA THR A 77 4.46 15.68 0.54
C THR A 77 4.11 17.00 -0.12
N LYS A 78 2.88 17.52 0.05
CA LYS A 78 2.47 18.83 -0.48
C LYS A 78 3.32 19.99 0.05
N LYS A 79 3.73 19.92 1.32
CA LYS A 79 4.55 20.97 1.97
C LYS A 79 6.00 20.93 1.51
N GLU A 80 6.55 19.73 1.36
CA GLU A 80 7.98 19.54 1.09
C GLU A 80 8.31 19.50 -0.41
N PHE A 81 7.36 19.05 -1.24
CA PHE A 81 7.55 18.80 -2.67
C PHE A 81 6.30 19.20 -3.45
N ASP A 82 6.27 20.38 -4.07
CA ASP A 82 5.15 20.79 -4.95
C ASP A 82 5.08 19.88 -6.19
N PRO A 83 3.90 19.40 -6.63
CA PRO A 83 2.52 19.62 -6.11
C PRO A 83 2.08 18.63 -5.00
N GLY A 84 3.01 17.80 -4.54
CA GLY A 84 2.79 16.71 -3.61
C GLY A 84 2.95 15.37 -4.32
N ILE A 85 2.59 14.28 -3.63
CA ILE A 85 2.45 13.00 -4.30
C ILE A 85 1.23 13.02 -5.22
N ILE A 86 1.33 12.45 -6.41
CA ILE A 86 0.22 12.30 -7.35
C ILE A 86 -0.09 10.81 -7.52
N GLY A 87 -1.36 10.44 -7.33
CA GLY A 87 -1.83 9.09 -7.57
C GLY A 87 -1.35 8.08 -6.52
N PRO A 88 -0.88 6.89 -6.93
CA PRO A 88 -0.73 5.75 -6.04
C PRO A 88 0.53 5.81 -5.17
N PHE A 89 0.38 5.40 -3.91
CA PHE A 89 1.50 5.22 -2.99
C PHE A 89 1.21 4.12 -1.97
N ALA A 90 2.24 3.68 -1.26
CA ALA A 90 2.07 2.72 -0.19
C ALA A 90 2.96 2.99 1.02
N LEU A 91 2.41 2.75 2.21
CA LEU A 91 3.10 2.87 3.49
C LEU A 91 3.37 1.47 4.04
N GLN A 92 4.63 1.06 4.01
CA GLN A 92 5.04 -0.24 4.53
C GLN A 92 5.21 -0.16 6.03
N SER A 93 4.42 -0.95 6.74
CA SER A 93 4.19 -0.77 8.17
C SER A 93 4.27 -2.07 8.96
N ALA A 94 4.61 -1.95 10.24
CA ALA A 94 4.50 -3.00 11.24
C ALA A 94 3.51 -2.58 12.33
N ILE A 95 2.89 -3.57 12.99
CA ILE A 95 2.10 -3.35 14.21
C ILE A 95 2.94 -3.82 15.39
N THR A 96 3.16 -2.95 16.36
CA THR A 96 3.90 -3.28 17.59
C THR A 96 3.06 -4.13 18.54
N LYS A 97 3.67 -4.65 19.60
CA LYS A 97 2.95 -5.38 20.66
C LYS A 97 1.92 -4.51 21.38
N ASP A 98 2.12 -3.20 21.37
CA ASP A 98 1.24 -2.20 21.96
C ASP A 98 0.19 -1.67 20.96
N PHE A 99 0.01 -2.34 19.81
CA PHE A 99 -0.95 -1.97 18.77
C PHE A 99 -0.70 -0.60 18.12
N GLU A 100 0.56 -0.19 18.03
CA GLU A 100 0.97 1.00 17.28
C GLU A 100 1.40 0.65 15.86
N LEU A 101 0.98 1.48 14.90
CA LEU A 101 1.37 1.37 13.50
C LEU A 101 2.65 2.17 13.26
N VAL A 102 3.70 1.49 12.80
CA VAL A 102 5.00 2.09 12.54
C VAL A 102 5.35 1.89 11.07
N VAL A 103 5.49 2.98 10.33
CA VAL A 103 5.99 2.98 8.94
C VAL A 103 7.50 2.81 8.97
N PHE A 104 8.03 1.84 8.24
CA PHE A 104 9.47 1.61 8.11
C PHE A 104 9.99 1.90 6.69
N ASP A 105 9.11 1.94 5.68
CA ASP A 105 9.47 2.25 4.30
C ASP A 105 8.25 2.79 3.53
N VAL A 106 8.49 3.50 2.43
CA VAL A 106 7.48 4.17 1.60
C VAL A 106 7.71 3.84 0.13
N SER A 107 6.62 3.51 -0.59
CA SER A 107 6.62 3.43 -2.05
C SER A 107 5.85 4.62 -2.62
N PRO A 108 6.51 5.66 -3.16
CA PRO A 108 5.85 6.84 -3.73
C PRO A 108 5.34 6.60 -5.16
N ARG A 109 4.89 5.37 -5.46
CA ARG A 109 4.42 4.92 -6.76
C ARG A 109 3.55 3.67 -6.61
N VAL A 110 3.04 3.17 -7.73
CA VAL A 110 2.30 1.91 -7.82
C VAL A 110 3.03 0.81 -7.02
N PRO A 111 2.39 0.26 -5.99
CA PRO A 111 2.90 -0.87 -5.24
C PRO A 111 2.86 -2.11 -6.15
N GLY A 112 3.88 -2.97 -6.07
CA GLY A 112 4.02 -4.16 -6.92
C GLY A 112 2.98 -5.27 -6.69
N SER A 113 1.84 -4.95 -6.08
CA SER A 113 0.87 -5.89 -5.51
C SER A 113 -0.34 -6.10 -6.44
N PRO A 114 -0.34 -7.16 -7.29
CA PRO A 114 -1.48 -7.48 -8.15
C PRO A 114 -2.71 -7.91 -7.35
N VAL A 115 -2.53 -8.35 -6.09
CA VAL A 115 -3.61 -8.85 -5.23
C VAL A 115 -4.58 -7.76 -4.76
N LEU A 116 -4.26 -6.49 -4.99
CA LEU A 116 -5.17 -5.38 -4.68
C LEU A 116 -6.51 -5.45 -5.43
N MET A 117 -6.60 -6.15 -6.56
CA MET A 117 -7.89 -6.39 -7.22
C MET A 117 -8.87 -7.21 -6.37
N MET A 118 -8.37 -7.94 -5.37
CA MET A 118 -9.18 -8.72 -4.42
C MET A 118 -9.58 -7.91 -3.19
N SER A 119 -9.17 -6.65 -3.13
CA SER A 119 -9.49 -5.75 -2.02
C SER A 119 -10.98 -5.39 -1.99
N PRO A 120 -11.62 -5.38 -0.81
CA PRO A 120 -13.00 -4.92 -0.69
C PRO A 120 -13.10 -3.38 -0.76
N TYR A 121 -12.02 -2.64 -0.50
CA TYR A 121 -12.11 -1.19 -0.30
C TYR A 121 -12.51 -0.43 -1.58
N THR A 122 -12.00 -0.81 -2.75
CA THR A 122 -12.41 -0.15 -4.00
C THR A 122 -13.90 -0.38 -4.30
N HIS A 123 -14.45 -1.53 -3.90
CA HIS A 123 -15.87 -1.81 -4.05
C HIS A 123 -16.72 -0.88 -3.18
N TYR A 124 -16.25 -0.51 -1.99
CA TYR A 124 -16.96 0.45 -1.13
C TYR A 124 -17.00 1.86 -1.73
N TYR A 125 -15.97 2.27 -2.46
CA TYR A 125 -15.96 3.58 -3.12
C TYR A 125 -16.73 3.60 -4.44
N TYR A 126 -16.64 2.52 -5.25
CA TYR A 126 -17.05 2.55 -6.66
C TYR A 126 -18.10 1.51 -7.06
N GLY A 127 -18.50 0.62 -6.14
CA GLY A 127 -19.41 -0.50 -6.45
C GLY A 127 -18.77 -1.62 -7.26
N GLU A 128 -17.45 -1.57 -7.51
CA GLU A 128 -16.70 -2.62 -8.21
C GLU A 128 -15.28 -2.78 -7.65
N SER A 129 -14.77 -4.01 -7.71
CA SER A 129 -13.40 -4.34 -7.30
C SER A 129 -12.44 -4.16 -8.48
N PHE A 130 -11.35 -3.42 -8.27
CA PHE A 130 -10.31 -3.23 -9.29
C PHE A 130 -8.94 -2.96 -8.69
N GLY A 131 -7.90 -3.18 -9.49
CA GLY A 131 -6.52 -2.88 -9.11
C GLY A 131 -6.14 -1.41 -9.33
N THR A 132 -4.99 -1.01 -8.78
CA THR A 132 -4.45 0.36 -8.86
C THR A 132 -4.33 0.88 -10.30
N GLY A 133 -3.99 0.02 -11.27
CA GLY A 133 -3.89 0.43 -12.68
C GLY A 133 -5.19 0.99 -13.25
N LYS A 134 -6.34 0.37 -12.93
CA LYS A 134 -7.65 0.88 -13.33
C LYS A 134 -7.95 2.22 -12.64
N ARG A 135 -7.57 2.38 -11.37
CA ARG A 135 -7.74 3.65 -10.65
C ARG A 135 -6.93 4.80 -11.26
N ILE A 136 -5.70 4.54 -11.69
CA ILE A 136 -4.88 5.52 -12.42
C ILE A 136 -5.56 5.90 -13.74
N ALA A 137 -6.04 4.92 -14.50
CA ALA A 137 -6.74 5.18 -15.76
C ALA A 137 -8.03 5.99 -15.56
N MET A 138 -8.74 5.79 -14.44
CA MET A 138 -9.91 6.60 -14.06
C MET A 138 -9.52 8.07 -13.83
N GLU A 139 -8.45 8.33 -13.06
CA GLU A 139 -7.96 9.70 -12.80
C GLU A 139 -7.58 10.41 -14.10
N ILE A 140 -6.82 9.73 -14.97
CA ILE A 140 -6.38 10.30 -16.25
C ILE A 140 -7.59 10.55 -17.17
N SER A 141 -8.54 9.60 -17.22
CA SER A 141 -9.75 9.76 -18.04
C SER A 141 -10.61 10.93 -17.57
N GLU A 142 -10.68 11.17 -16.27
CA GLU A 142 -11.39 12.31 -15.69
C GLU A 142 -10.64 13.63 -15.96
N ALA A 143 -9.33 13.67 -15.73
CA ALA A 143 -8.49 14.84 -16.03
C ALA A 143 -8.61 15.28 -17.49
N ILE A 144 -8.63 14.33 -18.45
CA ILE A 144 -8.82 14.65 -19.87
C ILE A 144 -10.21 15.26 -20.13
N LYS A 145 -11.26 14.74 -19.49
CA LYS A 145 -12.63 15.25 -19.67
C LYS A 145 -12.82 16.63 -19.06
N GLU A 146 -12.10 16.93 -17.98
CA GLU A 146 -12.14 18.22 -17.29
C GLU A 146 -11.12 19.22 -17.85
N GLU A 147 -10.33 18.86 -18.86
CA GLU A 147 -9.24 19.68 -19.41
C GLU A 147 -8.16 20.04 -18.36
N ARG A 148 -7.92 19.15 -17.38
CA ARG A 148 -6.98 19.29 -16.24
C ARG A 148 -5.84 18.25 -16.28
N LEU A 149 -5.44 17.82 -17.49
CA LEU A 149 -4.43 16.78 -17.66
C LEU A 149 -3.06 17.19 -17.08
N ASP A 150 -2.75 18.47 -17.12
CA ASP A 150 -1.53 19.08 -16.58
C ASP A 150 -1.41 18.94 -15.06
N GLU A 151 -2.51 18.74 -14.33
CA GLU A 151 -2.48 18.51 -12.87
C GLU A 151 -2.04 17.09 -12.49
N VAL A 152 -2.17 16.11 -13.40
CA VAL A 152 -1.90 14.68 -13.11
C VAL A 152 -0.61 14.16 -13.76
N VAL A 153 0.15 15.04 -14.40
CA VAL A 153 1.45 14.74 -15.04
C VAL A 153 2.49 15.78 -14.64
N THR A 154 3.76 15.39 -14.65
CA THR A 154 4.91 16.27 -14.33
C THR A 154 6.06 16.00 -15.27
#